data_AF-A0A1F5BW78-F1
#
_entry.id   AF-A0A1F5BW78-F1
#
_cell.length_a   1.000
_cell.length_b   1.000
_cell.length_c   1.000
_cell.angle_alpha   90.00
_cell.angle_beta   90.00
_cell.angle_gamma   90.00
#
_symmetry.space_group_name_H-M   'P 1'
#
loop_
_entity.id
_entity.type
_entity.pdbx_description
1 polymer ?
#
loop_
_entity_poly.entity_id
_entity_poly.type
_entity_poly.pdbx_seq_one_letter_code
_entity_poly.pdbx_strand_id
1 'polypeptide(L)' 'MEKESMTVSIPASLYKKIEETIKGTDVASVSSYVAKVLREKLSQEEKTGEAFSKEDEEKVKERLKALGYID' A
#
# COMPACT_ATOMS: atom_id res chain seq x y z
N MET A 1 6.23 13.86 -17.02
CA MET A 1 6.01 12.41 -17.00
C MET A 1 4.50 12.20 -17.13
N GLU A 2 4.03 11.95 -18.34
CA GLU A 2 2.62 11.74 -18.64
C GLU A 2 2.19 10.46 -17.92
N LYS A 3 1.26 10.57 -16.97
CA LYS A 3 0.72 9.40 -16.28
C LYS A 3 -0.21 8.70 -17.25
N GLU A 4 0.24 7.58 -17.81
CA GLU A 4 -0.63 6.68 -18.57
C GLU A 4 -1.79 6.22 -17.67
N SER A 5 -3.00 6.66 -17.99
CA SER A 5 -4.21 6.31 -17.26
C SER A 5 -5.00 5.26 -18.04
N MET A 6 -5.20 4.09 -17.44
CA MET A 6 -6.07 3.05 -18.00
C MET A 6 -7.49 3.20 -17.46
N THR A 7 -8.49 3.01 -18.31
CA THR A 7 -9.91 3.01 -17.91
C THR A 7 -10.29 1.63 -17.38
N VAL A 8 -10.74 1.57 -16.13
CA VAL A 8 -11.20 0.34 -15.50
C VAL A 8 -12.71 0.43 -15.30
N SER A 9 -13.44 -0.58 -15.78
CA SER A 9 -14.90 -0.62 -15.59
C SER A 9 -15.21 -1.18 -14.21
N ILE A 10 -15.85 -0.38 -13.37
CA ILE A 10 -16.28 -0.76 -12.02
C ILE A 10 -17.81 -0.78 -11.96
N PRO A 11 -18.41 -1.74 -11.22
CA PRO A 11 -19.86 -1.80 -11.09
C PRO A 11 -20.41 -0.52 -10.43
N ALA A 12 -21.56 -0.06 -10.90
CA ALA A 12 -22.19 1.18 -10.47
C ALA A 12 -22.43 1.23 -8.94
N SER A 13 -22.64 0.07 -8.31
CA SER A 13 -22.80 -0.04 -6.85
C SER A 13 -21.53 0.36 -6.08
N LEU A 14 -20.35 0.00 -6.59
CA LEU A 14 -19.07 0.40 -5.98
C LEU A 14 -18.78 1.88 -6.25
N TYR A 15 -19.05 2.34 -7.47
CA TYR A 15 -18.89 3.75 -7.83
C TYR A 15 -19.69 4.66 -6.90
N LYS A 16 -20.98 4.36 -6.65
CA LYS A 16 -21.83 5.12 -5.72
C LYS A 16 -21.27 5.16 -4.30
N LYS A 17 -20.84 4.02 -3.76
CA LYS A 17 -20.22 3.98 -2.43
C LYS A 17 -18.98 4.86 -2.35
N ILE A 18 -18.13 4.81 -3.37
CA ILE A 18 -16.92 5.64 -3.42
C ILE A 18 -17.31 7.11 -3.53
N GLU A 19 -18.28 7.45 -4.38
CA GLU A 19 -18.80 8.82 -4.54
C GLU A 19 -19.33 9.39 -3.22
N GLU A 20 -20.10 8.61 -2.45
CA GLU A 20 -20.57 9.02 -1.13
C GLU A 20 -19.42 9.18 -0.12
N THR A 21 -18.40 8.35 -0.21
CA THR A 21 -17.22 8.42 0.68
C THR A 21 -16.38 9.67 0.38
N ILE A 22 -16.24 10.05 -0.90
CA ILE A 22 -15.45 11.23 -1.31
C ILE A 22 -16.22 12.56 -1.20
N LYS A 23 -17.55 12.53 -1.11
CA LYS A 23 -18.42 13.72 -1.08
C LYS A 23 -18.16 14.69 0.09
N GLY A 24 -17.40 14.25 1.10
CA GLY A 24 -17.00 15.06 2.26
C GLY A 24 -15.49 15.18 2.44
N THR A 25 -14.69 14.79 1.45
CA THR A 25 -13.22 14.88 1.51
C THR A 25 -12.66 15.75 0.38
N ASP A 26 -11.44 16.26 0.56
CA ASP A 26 -10.69 17.04 -0.45
C ASP A 26 -10.28 16.25 -1.72
N VAL A 27 -10.87 15.08 -1.96
CA VAL A 27 -10.51 14.24 -3.11
C VAL A 27 -11.37 14.62 -4.31
N ALA A 28 -10.81 15.42 -5.21
CA ALA A 28 -11.51 15.96 -6.38
C ALA A 28 -11.95 14.93 -7.43
N SER A 29 -11.55 13.66 -7.33
CA SER A 29 -11.88 12.64 -8.34
C SER A 29 -11.85 11.21 -7.81
N VAL A 30 -12.89 10.44 -8.14
CA VAL A 30 -13.01 8.99 -7.86
C VAL A 30 -11.77 8.23 -8.35
N SER A 31 -11.29 8.55 -9.55
CA SER A 31 -10.06 7.96 -10.13
C SER A 31 -8.85 8.14 -9.21
N SER A 32 -8.67 9.34 -8.64
CA SER A 32 -7.55 9.65 -7.75
C SER A 32 -7.65 8.89 -6.43
N TYR A 33 -8.86 8.80 -5.88
CA TYR A 33 -9.13 8.01 -4.67
C TYR A 33 -8.80 6.53 -4.89
N VAL A 34 -9.31 5.95 -5.98
CA VAL A 34 -9.07 4.55 -6.33
C VAL A 34 -7.59 4.28 -6.57
N ALA A 35 -6.89 5.16 -7.27
CA ALA A 35 -5.45 5.04 -7.50
C ALA A 35 -4.64 5.12 -6.19
N LYS A 36 -5.05 5.97 -5.24
CA LYS A 36 -4.40 6.06 -3.93
C LYS A 36 -4.61 4.77 -3.13
N VAL A 37 -5.85 4.30 -3.00
CA VAL A 37 -6.18 3.07 -2.27
C VAL A 37 -5.50 1.85 -2.87
N LEU A 38 -5.49 1.72 -4.21
CA LEU A 38 -4.76 0.65 -4.90
C LEU A 38 -3.27 0.71 -4.61
N ARG A 39 -2.66 1.90 -4.68
CA ARG A 39 -1.23 2.06 -4.36
C ARG A 39 -0.94 1.70 -2.90
N GLU A 40 -1.77 2.14 -1.96
CA GLU A 40 -1.60 1.79 -0.54
C GLU A 40 -1.71 0.28 -0.31
N LYS A 41 -2.68 -0.39 -0.94
CA LYS A 41 -2.85 -1.84 -0.83
C LYS A 41 -1.70 -2.62 -1.48
N LEU A 42 -1.29 -2.23 -2.68
CA LEU A 42 -0.15 -2.85 -3.38
C LEU A 42 1.16 -2.62 -2.63
N SER A 43 1.44 -1.40 -2.15
CA SER A 43 2.63 -1.11 -1.35
C SER A 43 2.60 -1.82 0.00
N GLN A 44 1.43 -2.08 0.58
CA GLN A 44 1.30 -2.88 1.79
C GLN A 44 1.57 -4.36 1.50
N GLU A 45 1.14 -4.88 0.34
CA GLU A 45 1.43 -6.25 -0.11
C GLU A 45 2.92 -6.45 -0.47
N GLU A 46 3.54 -5.51 -1.21
CA GLU A 46 4.99 -5.49 -1.48
C GLU A 46 5.79 -5.45 -0.18
N LYS A 47 5.40 -4.58 0.76
CA LYS A 47 6.03 -4.58 2.09
C LYS A 47 5.76 -5.86 2.88
N THR A 48 4.67 -6.59 2.64
CA THR A 48 4.45 -7.88 3.30
C THR A 48 5.28 -8.98 2.64
N GLY A 49 5.61 -8.86 1.35
CA GLY A 49 6.55 -9.73 0.64
C GLY A 49 8.03 -9.47 0.97
N GLU A 50 8.40 -8.22 1.28
CA GLU A 50 9.79 -7.81 1.51
C GLU A 50 10.16 -7.54 2.99
N ALA A 51 9.23 -7.14 3.87
CA ALA A 51 9.60 -6.60 5.19
C ALA A 51 9.98 -7.64 6.26
N PHE A 52 9.81 -8.94 6.01
CA PHE A 52 10.30 -9.99 6.91
C PHE A 52 10.69 -11.25 6.13
N SER A 53 11.46 -11.07 5.05
CA SER A 53 12.25 -12.22 4.58
C SER A 53 13.21 -12.58 5.72
N LYS A 54 13.24 -13.85 6.12
CA LYS A 54 14.01 -14.38 7.28
C LYS A 54 15.44 -13.83 7.40
N GLU A 55 16.00 -13.39 6.28
CA GLU A 55 17.30 -12.73 6.16
C GLU A 55 17.46 -11.44 6.99
N ASP A 56 16.43 -10.60 7.10
CA ASP A 56 16.50 -9.39 7.95
C ASP A 56 16.44 -9.74 9.44
N GLU A 57 15.68 -10.77 9.81
CA GLU A 57 15.66 -11.27 11.19
C GLU A 57 17.02 -11.89 11.57
N GLU A 58 17.69 -12.60 10.66
CA GLU A 58 19.04 -13.13 10.89
C GLU A 58 20.09 -12.02 11.01
N LYS A 59 20.07 -11.01 10.14
CA LYS A 59 21.00 -9.86 10.25
C LYS A 59 20.81 -9.08 11.55
N VAL A 60 19.56 -8.94 12.02
CA VAL A 60 19.28 -8.30 13.31
C VAL A 60 19.76 -9.18 14.46
N LYS A 61 19.55 -10.51 14.42
CA LYS A 61 20.08 -11.44 15.43
C LYS A 61 21.61 -11.45 15.48
N GLU A 62 22.29 -11.47 14.33
CA GLU A 62 23.76 -11.39 14.27
C GLU A 62 24.28 -10.08 14.85
N ARG A 63 23.64 -8.95 14.54
CA ARG A 63 24.01 -7.64 15.13
C ARG A 63 23.77 -7.61 16.63
N LEU A 64 22.67 -8.18 17.12
CA LEU A 64 22.38 -8.24 18.55
C LEU A 64 23.35 -9.17 19.30
N LYS A 65 23.77 -10.28 18.67
CA LYS A 65 24.79 -11.19 19.19
C LYS A 65 26.18 -10.56 19.22
N ALA A 66 26.55 -9.83 18.16
CA ALA A 66 27.82 -9.09 18.10
C ALA A 66 27.89 -7.95 19.13
N LEU A 67 26.73 -7.39 19.52
CA LEU A 67 26.62 -6.38 20.56
C LEU A 67 26.45 -6.97 21.97
N GLY A 68 26.40 -8.29 22.11
CA GLY A 68 26.37 -8.99 23.41
C GLY A 68 25.05 -8.90 24.16
N TYR A 69 23.93 -8.61 23.47
CA TYR A 69 22.61 -8.49 24.09
C TYR A 69 21.87 -9.83 24.20
N ILE A 70 22.35 -10.88 23.53
CA ILE A 70 21.78 -12.23 23.54
C ILE A 70 22.95 -13.22 23.50
N ASP A 71 23.01 -14.14 24.47
CA ASP A 71 23.99 -15.25 24.52
C ASP A 71 23.55 -16.40 23.59
#